data_AF-A0A9X7GTM2-F1
#
_entry.id   AF-A0A9X7GTM2-F1
#
_cell.length_a   1.000
_cell.length_b   1.000
_cell.length_c   1.000
_cell.angle_alpha   90.00
_cell.angle_beta   90.00
_cell.angle_gamma   90.00
#
_symmetry.space_group_name_H-M   'P 1'
#
loop_
_entity.id
_entity.type
_entity.pdbx_description
1 polymer ?
#
loop_
_entity_poly.entity_id
_entity_poly.type
_entity_poly.pdbx_seq_one_letter_code
_entity_poly.pdbx_strand_id
1 'polypeptide(L)' 'MIENPMIMHNGYGIRDSQEFEPIPIKDICGSEVFPDEDILVSPDGEVLLRDNAVQYLISCLGFEERTAGE' A
#
# COMPACT_ATOMS: atom_id res chain seq x y z
N MET A 1 20.38 29.09 7.26
CA MET A 1 19.54 29.40 6.09
C MET A 1 20.48 29.74 4.96
N ILE A 2 20.46 28.99 3.85
CA ILE A 2 21.34 29.27 2.70
C ILE A 2 20.53 30.14 1.74
N GLU A 3 20.93 31.40 1.60
CA GLU A 3 20.33 32.32 0.62
C GLU A 3 21.07 32.17 -0.70
N ASN A 4 20.34 31.73 -1.74
CA ASN A 4 20.85 31.69 -3.09
C ASN A 4 20.42 32.97 -3.83
N PRO A 5 21.35 33.72 -4.44
CA PRO A 5 21.05 34.98 -5.12
C PRO A 5 20.28 34.80 -6.44
N MET A 6 20.14 33.56 -6.93
CA MET A 6 19.33 33.18 -8.10
C MET A 6 18.66 31.82 -7.87
N ILE A 7 17.52 31.57 -8.52
CA ILE A 7 16.83 30.26 -8.49
C ILE A 7 17.71 29.25 -9.24
N MET A 8 18.47 28.45 -8.49
CA MET A 8 19.22 27.32 -9.03
C MET A 8 18.33 26.07 -9.02
N HIS A 9 18.30 25.33 -10.14
CA HIS A 9 17.77 23.96 -10.18
C HIS A 9 18.78 23.04 -9.49
N ASN A 10 18.77 23.07 -8.17
CA ASN A 10 19.50 22.12 -7.35
C ASN A 10 18.85 20.75 -7.59
N GLY A 11 19.61 19.65 -7.64
CA GLY A 11 19.07 18.30 -7.79
C GLY A 11 18.18 17.81 -6.63
N TYR A 12 17.64 18.72 -5.82
CA TYR A 12 16.62 18.44 -4.82
C TYR A 12 15.40 17.83 -5.50
N GLY A 13 15.09 16.58 -5.15
CA GLY A 13 14.00 15.81 -5.76
C GLY A 13 14.38 15.08 -7.05
N ILE A 14 15.65 15.17 -7.51
CA ILE A 14 16.16 14.23 -8.51
C ILE A 14 16.42 12.91 -7.79
N ARG A 15 15.61 11.90 -8.10
CA ARG A 15 15.69 10.56 -7.53
C ARG A 15 17.04 9.94 -7.84
N ASP A 16 17.71 9.41 -6.82
CA ASP A 16 18.90 8.59 -7.03
C ASP A 16 18.46 7.20 -7.49
N SER A 17 18.87 6.80 -8.69
CA SER A 17 18.62 5.46 -9.23
C SER A 17 19.25 4.32 -8.41
N GLN A 18 20.17 4.63 -7.49
CA GLN A 18 20.83 3.68 -6.61
C GLN A 18 20.11 3.50 -5.26
N GLU A 19 19.15 4.36 -4.93
CA GLU A 19 18.32 4.17 -3.73
C GLU A 19 17.27 3.09 -4.01
N PHE A 20 17.33 1.99 -3.25
CA PHE A 20 16.34 0.93 -3.31
C PHE A 20 15.05 1.42 -2.63
N GLU A 21 14.02 1.68 -3.44
CA GLU A 21 12.65 1.83 -2.95
C GLU A 21 11.86 0.56 -3.27
N PRO A 22 11.19 -0.06 -2.29
CA PRO A 22 10.34 -1.20 -2.57
C PRO A 22 9.14 -0.77 -3.42
N ILE A 23 8.91 -1.50 -4.51
CA ILE A 23 7.74 -1.30 -5.37
C ILE A 23 6.53 -1.91 -4.66
N PRO A 24 5.47 -1.14 -4.35
CA PRO A 24 4.30 -1.68 -3.69
C PRO A 24 3.58 -2.69 -4.60
N ILE A 25 3.11 -3.77 -4.00
CA ILE A 25 2.28 -4.78 -4.66
C ILE A 25 0.82 -4.38 -4.46
N LYS A 26 -0.09 -4.77 -5.37
CA LYS A 26 -1.52 -4.57 -5.15
C LYS A 26 -2.15 -5.78 -4.48
N ASP A 27 -2.91 -5.51 -3.44
CA ASP A 27 -3.88 -6.40 -2.82
C ASP A 27 -5.00 -6.76 -3.82
N ILE A 28 -5.66 -7.91 -3.63
CA ILE A 28 -6.92 -8.29 -4.29
C ILE A 28 -8.03 -7.22 -4.14
N CYS A 29 -8.04 -6.46 -3.05
CA CYS A 29 -8.94 -5.31 -2.88
C CYS A 29 -8.47 -4.04 -3.61
N GLY A 30 -7.30 -4.05 -4.24
CA GLY A 30 -6.73 -2.94 -5.01
C GLY A 30 -5.87 -1.96 -4.22
N SER A 31 -5.70 -2.19 -2.91
CA SER A 31 -4.82 -1.39 -2.04
C SER A 31 -3.33 -1.67 -2.33
N GLU A 32 -2.50 -0.66 -2.15
CA GLU A 32 -1.04 -0.81 -2.21
C GLU A 32 -0.54 -1.47 -0.92
N VAL A 33 0.38 -2.43 -1.08
CA VAL A 33 0.96 -3.25 -0.03
C VAL A 33 2.47 -3.06 -0.05
N PHE A 34 3.03 -2.64 1.08
CA PHE A 34 4.46 -2.44 1.29
C PHE A 34 5.11 -3.63 2.02
N PRO A 35 6.44 -3.81 1.93
CA PRO A 35 7.12 -4.99 2.49
C PRO A 35 6.98 -5.18 4.00
N ASP A 36 6.74 -4.09 4.74
CA ASP A 36 6.67 -4.08 6.19
C ASP A 36 5.23 -4.23 6.73
N GLU A 37 4.25 -4.42 5.84
CA GLU A 37 2.84 -4.53 6.22
C GLU A 37 2.41 -5.98 6.47
N ASP A 38 1.44 -6.14 7.37
CA ASP A 38 0.84 -7.44 7.67
C ASP A 38 -0.06 -7.90 6.50
N ILE A 39 0.29 -9.03 5.90
CA ILE A 39 -0.44 -9.61 4.76
C ILE A 39 -0.94 -11.03 5.04
N LEU A 40 -2.03 -11.38 4.37
CA LEU A 40 -2.56 -12.73 4.25
C LEU A 40 -2.29 -13.22 2.82
N VAL A 41 -1.77 -14.44 2.69
CA VAL A 41 -1.47 -15.05 1.38
C VAL A 41 -2.33 -16.28 1.19
N SER A 42 -3.11 -16.32 0.12
CA SER A 42 -3.93 -17.49 -0.22
C SER A 42 -3.06 -18.64 -0.75
N PRO A 43 -3.54 -19.89 -0.71
CA PRO A 43 -2.85 -21.02 -1.34
C PRO A 43 -2.62 -20.85 -2.84
N ASP A 44 -3.49 -20.07 -3.49
CA ASP A 44 -3.42 -19.74 -4.92
C ASP A 44 -2.44 -18.60 -5.22
N GLY A 45 -1.83 -18.00 -4.19
CA GLY A 45 -0.84 -16.93 -4.29
C GLY A 45 -1.40 -15.52 -4.30
N GLU A 46 -2.69 -15.34 -3.99
CA GLU A 46 -3.29 -14.01 -3.86
C GLU A 46 -2.85 -13.35 -2.55
N VAL A 47 -2.58 -12.04 -2.61
CA VAL A 47 -2.14 -11.24 -1.46
C VAL A 47 -3.27 -10.34 -1.02
N LEU A 48 -3.54 -10.34 0.29
CA LEU A 48 -4.55 -9.52 0.94
C LEU A 48 -3.94 -8.77 2.11
N LEU A 49 -4.11 -7.45 2.15
CA LEU A 49 -3.71 -6.64 3.30
C LEU A 49 -4.62 -6.99 4.48
N ARG A 50 -4.03 -7.20 5.67
CA ARG A 50 -4.77 -7.66 6.84
C ARG A 50 -5.96 -6.75 7.21
N ASP A 51 -5.81 -5.43 7.05
CA ASP A 51 -6.87 -4.47 7.37
C ASP A 51 -8.06 -4.55 6.39
N ASN A 52 -7.83 -5.07 5.18
CA ASN A 52 -8.86 -5.28 4.17
C ASN A 52 -9.59 -6.62 4.33
N ALA A 53 -9.28 -7.42 5.34
CA ALA A 53 -9.87 -8.75 5.51
C ALA A 53 -11.41 -8.71 5.53
N VAL A 54 -12.00 -7.77 6.26
CA VAL A 54 -13.47 -7.62 6.33
C VAL A 54 -14.04 -7.22 4.97
N GLN A 55 -13.41 -6.26 4.29
CA GLN A 55 -13.84 -5.82 2.96
C GLN A 55 -13.80 -6.99 1.97
N TYR A 56 -12.74 -7.79 1.98
CA TYR A 56 -12.61 -8.97 1.14
C TYR A 56 -13.73 -9.99 1.39
N LEU A 57 -14.04 -10.27 2.66
CA LEU A 57 -15.15 -11.18 3.02
C LEU A 57 -16.49 -10.69 2.42
N ILE A 58 -16.75 -9.39 2.47
CA ILE A 58 -18.00 -8.81 2.00
C ILE A 58 -18.02 -8.76 0.46
N SER A 59 -17.00 -8.16 -0.17
CA SER A 59 -17.00 -7.87 -1.61
C SER A 59 -16.71 -9.07 -2.48
N CYS A 60 -15.83 -9.97 -2.04
CA CYS A 60 -15.36 -11.10 -2.86
C CYS A 60 -16.06 -12.40 -2.49
N LEU A 61 -16.31 -12.63 -1.20
CA LEU A 61 -16.91 -13.89 -0.72
C LEU A 61 -18.41 -13.78 -0.42
N GLY A 62 -18.99 -12.57 -0.50
CA GLY A 62 -20.44 -12.36 -0.34
C GLY A 62 -20.94 -12.54 1.09
N PHE A 63 -20.08 -12.38 2.09
CA PHE A 63 -20.50 -12.36 3.48
C PHE A 63 -21.27 -11.06 3.80
N GLU A 64 -22.13 -11.15 4.79
CA GLU A 64 -22.87 -10.01 5.34
C GLU A 64 -22.28 -9.68 6.71
N GLU A 65 -21.88 -8.43 6.90
CA GLU A 65 -21.48 -7.94 8.23
C GLU A 65 -22.73 -7.77 9.09
N ARG A 66 -22.76 -8.44 10.24
CA ARG A 66 -23.82 -8.28 11.24
C ARG A 66 -23.21 -7.85 12.56
N THR A 67 -23.72 -6.76 13.10
CA THR A 67 -23.39 -6.30 14.45
C THR A 67 -24.38 -6.91 15.44
N ALA A 68 -23.89 -7.36 16.59
CA ALA A 68 -24.77 -7.87 17.63
C ALA A 68 -25.60 -6.71 18.22
N GLY A 69 -26.87 -6.59 17.84
CA GLY A 69 -27.78 -5.57 18.35
C GLY A 69 -28.78 -4.98 17.35
N GLU A 70 -28.68 -5.32 16.06
CA GLU A 70 -29.70 -5.00 15.03
C GLU A 70 -30.37 -6.26 14.47
#